data_AF-A0AAE0TMJ8-F1
#
_entry.id   AF-A0AAE0TMJ8-F1
#
_cell.length_a   1.000
_cell.length_b   1.000
_cell.length_c   1.000
_cell.angle_alpha   90.00
_cell.angle_beta   90.00
_cell.angle_gamma   90.00
#
_symmetry.space_group_name_H-M   'P 1'
#
loop_
_entity.id
_entity.type
_entity.pdbx_description
1 polymer ?
#
loop_
_entity_poly.entity_id
_entity_poly.type
_entity_poly.pdbx_seq_one_letter_code
_entity_poly.pdbx_strand_id
1 'polypeptide(L)'
;MHLTKFYSGLYAENVWLWVPDHDVEDPSSTQITVYPGRGLLDESQSGTFWLIGTAVEHHTLYEYQFAHTRNVFAGQIQTETAYYQPNPSAPVPFPFVASLNDPRFPSLTATDGNLTIPDADGWGLRIVHSNNILIYGAGLYSFSDNYSTTCSNQGNGEVCQYRNFEVISSNAITVYNLNTVGTHEMIEVDGQNVAYYGDNLDGFVDTIALFRTSS
;
A
#
# COMPACT_ATOMS: atom_id res chain seq x y z
N MET A 1 3.36 9.12 9.95
CA MET A 1 4.77 9.45 10.29
C MET A 1 5.41 10.17 9.11
N HIS A 2 6.24 11.20 9.32
CA HIS A 2 6.92 11.91 8.22
C HIS A 2 8.43 12.03 8.49
N LEU A 3 9.23 11.36 7.66
CA LEU A 3 10.69 11.40 7.68
C LEU A 3 11.14 12.39 6.61
N THR A 4 11.37 13.62 7.04
CA THR A 4 11.66 14.73 6.11
C THR A 4 13.00 14.54 5.39
N LYS A 5 13.18 15.26 4.29
CA LYS A 5 14.41 15.35 3.48
C LYS A 5 15.72 15.42 4.27
N PHE A 6 15.71 16.12 5.40
CA PHE A 6 16.91 16.40 6.19
C PHE A 6 17.19 15.35 7.27
N TYR A 7 16.27 14.41 7.48
CA TYR A 7 16.49 13.33 8.42
C TYR A 7 17.55 12.37 7.85
N SER A 8 18.48 11.94 8.69
CA SER A 8 19.71 11.26 8.26
C SER A 8 19.86 9.82 8.72
N GLY A 9 18.77 9.21 9.20
CA GLY A 9 18.70 7.80 9.53
C GLY A 9 17.64 7.49 10.58
N LEU A 10 16.96 6.36 10.41
CA LEU A 10 16.00 5.81 11.36
C LEU A 10 16.25 4.31 11.50
N TYR A 11 16.15 3.82 12.73
CA TYR A 11 15.92 2.40 12.99
C TYR A 11 14.56 2.29 13.70
N ALA A 12 13.57 1.74 13.02
CA ALA A 12 12.25 1.48 13.55
C ALA A 12 12.02 -0.03 13.55
N GLU A 13 11.82 -0.61 14.73
CA GLU A 13 11.53 -2.02 14.90
C GLU A 13 10.28 -2.18 15.75
N ASN A 14 9.38 -3.08 15.34
CA ASN A 14 8.10 -3.31 16.03
C ASN A 14 7.29 -2.02 16.19
N VAL A 15 7.12 -1.29 15.09
CA VAL A 15 6.34 -0.04 15.04
C VAL A 15 5.08 -0.29 14.23
N TRP A 16 3.93 -0.08 14.87
CA TRP A 16 2.62 -0.16 14.25
C TRP A 16 2.00 1.24 14.18
N LEU A 17 1.80 1.74 12.96
CA LEU A 17 1.05 2.96 12.69
C LEU A 17 -0.37 2.55 12.30
N TRP A 18 -1.16 2.29 13.31
CA TRP A 18 -2.53 1.83 13.14
C TRP A 18 -3.52 2.98 13.19
N VAL A 19 -4.50 2.88 12.31
CA VAL A 19 -5.70 3.70 12.32
C VAL A 19 -6.84 2.79 12.73
N PRO A 20 -7.63 3.14 13.75
CA PRO A 20 -8.58 2.20 14.29
C PRO A 20 -9.69 1.86 13.29
N ASP A 21 -9.70 0.61 12.84
CA ASP A 21 -10.76 -0.01 12.05
C ASP A 21 -11.91 -0.52 12.93
N HIS A 22 -11.64 -0.74 14.23
CA HIS A 22 -12.61 -1.12 15.25
C HIS A 22 -12.33 -0.46 16.61
N ASP A 23 -13.35 -0.44 17.47
CA ASP A 23 -13.21 -0.01 18.87
C ASP A 23 -12.53 -1.10 19.70
N VAL A 24 -11.36 -0.79 20.25
CA VAL A 24 -10.52 -1.71 21.05
C VAL A 24 -11.14 -2.04 22.42
N GLU A 25 -12.03 -1.18 22.92
CA GLU A 25 -12.69 -1.36 24.22
C GLU A 25 -14.08 -2.02 24.10
N ASP A 26 -14.60 -2.16 22.88
CA ASP A 26 -15.85 -2.88 22.64
C ASP A 26 -15.59 -4.39 22.57
N PRO A 27 -16.14 -5.22 23.47
CA PRO A 27 -15.96 -6.67 23.43
C PRO A 27 -16.54 -7.34 22.17
N SER A 28 -17.35 -6.63 21.40
CA SER A 28 -17.85 -7.08 20.10
C SER A 28 -16.98 -6.66 18.92
N SER A 29 -15.88 -5.93 19.17
CA SER A 29 -14.98 -5.35 18.16
C SER A 29 -15.76 -4.58 17.09
N THR A 30 -16.69 -3.72 17.52
CA THR A 30 -17.50 -2.92 16.60
C THR A 30 -16.60 -2.12 15.66
N GLN A 31 -16.78 -2.34 14.36
CA GLN A 31 -16.08 -1.58 13.33
C GLN A 31 -16.46 -0.11 13.40
N ILE A 32 -15.46 0.76 13.22
CA ILE A 32 -15.63 2.21 13.19
C ILE A 32 -15.04 2.77 11.90
N THR A 33 -15.31 4.05 11.65
CA THR A 33 -14.75 4.77 10.50
C THR A 33 -13.94 5.95 10.97
N VAL A 34 -12.63 5.93 10.69
CA VAL A 34 -11.71 7.03 10.98
C VAL A 34 -10.98 7.38 9.69
N TYR A 35 -10.87 8.67 9.40
CA TYR A 35 -10.30 9.18 8.15
C TYR A 35 -8.98 9.90 8.41
N PRO A 36 -7.83 9.23 8.58
CA PRO A 36 -6.52 9.87 8.60
C PRO A 36 -5.88 9.80 7.22
N GLY A 37 -5.30 10.90 6.76
CA GLY A 37 -4.95 11.01 5.35
C GLY A 37 -3.80 10.11 4.90
N ARG A 38 -2.74 9.95 5.70
CA ARG A 38 -1.43 9.45 5.23
C ARG A 38 -0.73 8.65 6.31
N GLY A 39 -0.15 7.51 5.92
CA GLY A 39 0.63 6.64 6.79
C GLY A 39 2.07 7.13 7.00
N LEU A 40 3.04 6.37 6.53
CA LEU A 40 4.47 6.69 6.60
C LEU A 40 4.94 7.31 5.29
N LEU A 41 5.37 8.57 5.36
CA LEU A 41 6.07 9.27 4.29
C LEU A 41 7.56 9.36 4.61
N ASP A 42 8.40 8.83 3.74
CA ASP A 42 9.85 9.02 3.80
C ASP A 42 10.37 9.76 2.56
N GLU A 43 11.00 10.90 2.81
CA GLU A 43 11.63 11.77 1.81
C GLU A 43 13.12 11.96 2.07
N SER A 44 13.70 11.17 2.98
CA SER A 44 15.08 11.33 3.42
C SER A 44 16.08 11.15 2.28
N GLN A 45 17.12 11.99 2.26
CA GLN A 45 18.11 11.97 1.18
C GLN A 45 19.50 11.56 1.65
N SER A 46 19.64 11.24 2.93
CA SER A 46 20.93 10.93 3.56
C SER A 46 20.74 9.88 4.64
N GLY A 47 21.78 9.07 4.85
CA GLY A 47 21.72 7.94 5.79
C GLY A 47 21.08 6.70 5.19
N THR A 48 20.74 5.78 6.09
CA THR A 48 20.04 4.52 5.80
C THR A 48 18.90 4.36 6.79
N PHE A 49 17.78 3.89 6.29
CA PHE A 49 16.55 3.74 7.04
C PHE A 49 16.21 2.26 7.14
N TRP A 50 15.93 1.80 8.36
CA TRP A 50 15.63 0.41 8.66
C TRP A 50 14.24 0.32 9.26
N LEU A 51 13.34 -0.37 8.56
CA LEU A 51 11.95 -0.62 8.98
C LEU A 51 11.78 -2.13 9.20
N ILE A 52 11.94 -2.57 10.44
CA ILE A 52 12.01 -3.99 10.81
C ILE A 52 10.69 -4.40 11.47
N GLY A 53 9.89 -5.23 10.80
CA GLY A 53 8.59 -5.66 11.32
C GLY A 53 7.66 -4.48 11.61
N THR A 54 7.52 -3.56 10.66
CA THR A 54 6.62 -2.40 10.79
C THR A 54 5.30 -2.65 10.06
N ALA A 55 4.22 -2.11 10.59
CA ALA A 55 2.90 -2.14 9.96
C ALA A 55 2.31 -0.73 9.88
N VAL A 56 1.64 -0.41 8.77
CA VAL A 56 0.95 0.87 8.56
C VAL A 56 -0.38 0.56 7.90
N GLU A 57 -1.49 0.93 8.53
CA GLU A 57 -2.81 0.43 8.15
C GLU A 57 -3.89 1.50 8.20
N HIS A 58 -4.85 1.37 7.28
CA HIS A 58 -6.11 2.09 7.16
C HIS A 58 -5.98 3.61 7.02
N HIS A 59 -4.91 4.09 6.40
CA HIS A 59 -4.80 5.48 5.99
C HIS A 59 -5.49 5.71 4.65
N THR A 60 -6.11 6.88 4.50
CA THR A 60 -7.00 7.16 3.36
C THR A 60 -6.26 7.16 2.00
N LEU A 61 -5.05 7.71 1.91
CA LEU A 61 -4.35 7.90 0.63
C LEU A 61 -3.27 6.83 0.36
N TYR A 62 -2.50 6.48 1.39
CA TYR A 62 -1.45 5.48 1.31
C TYR A 62 -0.98 5.06 2.70
N GLU A 63 -0.44 3.85 2.77
CA GLU A 63 0.16 3.28 3.97
C GLU A 63 1.67 3.57 4.02
N TYR A 64 2.46 3.07 3.07
CA TYR A 64 3.86 3.48 2.90
C TYR A 64 4.06 4.30 1.62
N GLN A 65 4.76 5.42 1.74
CA GLN A 65 5.23 6.21 0.61
C GLN A 65 6.70 6.59 0.77
N PHE A 66 7.52 6.08 -0.16
CA PHE A 66 8.91 6.44 -0.33
C PHE A 66 9.00 7.43 -1.50
N ALA A 67 9.21 8.73 -1.23
CA ALA A 67 9.16 9.77 -2.24
C ALA A 67 10.45 10.57 -2.29
N HIS A 68 11.13 10.60 -3.44
CA HIS A 68 12.44 11.23 -3.59
C HIS A 68 13.49 10.79 -2.54
N THR A 69 13.33 9.58 -1.98
CA THR A 69 14.17 9.00 -0.93
C THR A 69 15.18 8.01 -1.51
N ARG A 70 16.13 7.60 -0.67
CA ARG A 70 17.11 6.57 -1.01
C ARG A 70 17.61 5.81 0.21
N ASN A 71 18.15 4.62 -0.03
CA ASN A 71 18.79 3.76 0.98
C ASN A 71 17.82 3.33 2.09
N VAL A 72 16.72 2.70 1.69
CA VAL A 72 15.73 2.14 2.62
C VAL A 72 15.85 0.62 2.62
N PHE A 73 15.96 0.03 3.80
CA PHE A 73 15.71 -1.37 4.05
C PHE A 73 14.40 -1.52 4.82
N ALA A 74 13.53 -2.42 4.37
CA ALA A 74 12.32 -2.76 5.11
C ALA A 74 12.07 -4.27 5.09
N GLY A 75 11.57 -4.86 6.18
CA GLY A 75 11.29 -6.30 6.20
C GLY A 75 10.83 -6.84 7.56
N GLN A 76 9.78 -7.67 7.64
CA GLN A 76 8.63 -7.63 6.71
C GLN A 76 7.83 -6.36 7.00
N ILE A 77 7.33 -5.70 5.95
CA ILE A 77 6.31 -4.65 6.08
C ILE A 77 4.92 -5.22 5.88
N GLN A 78 3.93 -4.60 6.51
CA GLN A 78 2.53 -5.01 6.37
C GLN A 78 1.61 -3.79 6.25
N THR A 79 0.58 -3.89 5.41
CA THR A 79 -0.45 -2.87 5.20
C THR A 79 -1.85 -3.41 4.98
N GLU A 80 -2.86 -2.67 5.43
CA GLU A 80 -4.27 -2.89 5.11
C GLU A 80 -4.93 -1.62 4.57
N THR A 81 -5.69 -1.74 3.48
CA THR A 81 -6.57 -0.68 2.98
C THR A 81 -7.68 -0.40 3.99
N ALA A 82 -8.10 0.88 4.12
CA ALA A 82 -9.15 1.25 5.07
C ALA A 82 -10.50 0.63 4.70
N TYR A 83 -11.14 -0.07 5.65
CA TYR A 83 -12.29 -0.93 5.32
C TYR A 83 -13.52 -0.24 4.74
N TYR A 84 -13.66 1.06 5.00
CA TYR A 84 -14.76 1.84 4.43
C TYR A 84 -14.57 2.09 2.93
N GLN A 85 -13.36 2.02 2.39
CA GLN A 85 -13.09 2.30 0.99
C GLN A 85 -13.73 1.22 0.10
N PRO A 86 -14.35 1.60 -1.03
CA PRO A 86 -14.29 2.91 -1.70
C PRO A 86 -15.40 3.91 -1.31
N ASN A 87 -16.00 3.81 -0.11
CA ASN A 87 -17.07 4.69 0.36
C ASN A 87 -16.71 5.47 1.65
N PRO A 88 -16.15 6.69 1.54
CA PRO A 88 -15.71 7.34 0.31
C PRO A 88 -14.39 6.77 -0.22
N SER A 89 -14.08 7.04 -1.48
CA SER A 89 -12.80 6.71 -2.09
C SER A 89 -11.68 7.60 -1.56
N ALA A 90 -10.43 7.18 -1.73
CA ALA A 90 -9.21 7.82 -1.24
C ALA A 90 -9.10 9.34 -1.46
N PRO A 91 -9.54 9.94 -2.58
CA PRO A 91 -9.50 11.41 -2.74
C PRO A 91 -10.31 12.21 -1.71
N VAL A 92 -11.16 11.56 -0.91
CA VAL A 92 -12.03 12.18 0.08
C VAL A 92 -11.75 11.54 1.45
N PRO A 93 -11.67 12.32 2.54
CA PRO A 93 -11.94 13.76 2.63
C PRO A 93 -10.71 14.65 2.40
N PHE A 94 -9.57 14.08 2.04
CA PHE A 94 -8.30 14.80 2.00
C PHE A 94 -8.03 15.44 0.64
N PRO A 95 -7.89 16.78 0.56
CA PRO A 95 -7.45 17.40 -0.68
C PRO A 95 -6.02 16.97 -1.02
N PHE A 96 -5.75 16.87 -2.31
CA PHE A 96 -4.41 16.60 -2.84
C PHE A 96 -3.41 17.68 -2.41
N VAL A 97 -2.26 17.26 -1.89
CA VAL A 97 -1.15 18.11 -1.47
C VAL A 97 0.12 17.72 -2.23
N ALA A 98 0.45 18.51 -3.25
CA ALA A 98 1.64 18.28 -4.08
C ALA A 98 2.95 18.22 -3.27
N SER A 99 3.07 19.04 -2.22
CA SER A 99 4.27 19.10 -1.39
C SER A 99 4.50 17.86 -0.53
N LEU A 100 3.52 16.97 -0.44
CA LEU A 100 3.62 15.67 0.25
C LEU A 100 3.67 14.50 -0.74
N ASN A 101 3.82 14.79 -2.03
CA ASN A 101 3.84 13.80 -3.11
C ASN A 101 2.60 12.88 -3.11
N ASP A 102 1.45 13.43 -2.72
CA ASP A 102 0.22 12.64 -2.62
C ASP A 102 -0.11 11.88 -3.92
N PRO A 103 -0.71 10.69 -3.82
CA PRO A 103 -1.22 10.00 -4.98
C PRO A 103 -2.32 10.80 -5.68
N ARG A 104 -2.44 10.58 -6.99
CA ARG A 104 -3.61 10.98 -7.76
C ARG A 104 -4.40 9.72 -8.09
N PHE A 105 -5.72 9.83 -8.01
CA PHE A 105 -6.65 8.77 -8.38
C PHE A 105 -7.47 9.25 -9.57
N PRO A 106 -6.97 9.07 -10.81
CA PRO A 106 -7.61 9.61 -12.02
C PRO A 106 -8.93 8.91 -12.37
N SER A 107 -9.12 7.69 -11.86
CA SER A 107 -10.31 6.87 -12.06
C SER A 107 -10.82 6.42 -10.69
N LEU A 108 -12.14 6.30 -10.53
CA LEU A 108 -12.73 5.72 -9.30
C LEU A 108 -12.82 4.20 -9.36
N THR A 109 -12.90 3.65 -10.58
CA THR A 109 -13.07 2.23 -10.85
C THR A 109 -12.32 1.84 -12.11
N ALA A 110 -11.86 0.61 -12.17
CA ALA A 110 -11.36 -0.06 -13.36
C ALA A 110 -12.32 -1.16 -13.82
N THR A 111 -12.15 -1.63 -15.06
CA THR A 111 -12.97 -2.70 -15.64
C THR A 111 -12.07 -3.77 -16.24
N ASP A 112 -12.28 -5.03 -15.82
CA ASP A 112 -11.73 -6.21 -16.47
C ASP A 112 -12.87 -7.18 -16.83
N GLY A 113 -13.11 -7.34 -18.13
CA GLY A 113 -14.27 -8.08 -18.64
C GLY A 113 -15.60 -7.55 -18.10
N ASN A 114 -16.25 -8.33 -17.24
CA ASN A 114 -17.53 -7.97 -16.59
C ASN A 114 -17.35 -7.46 -15.16
N LEU A 115 -16.11 -7.40 -14.65
CA LEU A 115 -15.80 -6.94 -13.30
C LEU A 115 -15.68 -5.41 -13.30
N THR A 116 -16.24 -4.76 -12.29
CA THR A 116 -15.98 -3.36 -11.97
C THR A 116 -15.32 -3.34 -10.61
N ILE A 117 -14.09 -2.83 -10.55
CA ILE A 117 -13.20 -2.96 -9.41
C ILE A 117 -12.87 -1.55 -8.91
N PRO A 118 -12.90 -1.27 -7.60
CA PRO A 118 -12.45 0.00 -7.04
C PRO A 118 -11.00 0.32 -7.45
N ASP A 119 -10.74 1.54 -7.95
CA ASP A 119 -9.41 1.98 -8.43
C ASP A 119 -8.98 3.31 -7.79
N ALA A 120 -9.65 3.70 -6.70
CA ALA A 120 -9.37 4.91 -5.95
C ALA A 120 -9.30 4.61 -4.46
N ASP A 121 -8.56 3.57 -4.11
CA ASP A 121 -8.36 3.08 -2.74
C ASP A 121 -6.93 3.40 -2.31
N GLY A 122 -6.68 3.45 -1.00
CA GLY A 122 -5.36 3.77 -0.45
C GLY A 122 -4.30 2.81 -0.96
N TRP A 123 -3.14 3.32 -1.35
CA TRP A 123 -2.02 2.48 -1.79
C TRP A 123 -1.32 1.83 -0.59
N GLY A 124 -1.13 0.52 -0.59
CA GLY A 124 -0.30 -0.14 0.43
C GLY A 124 1.15 0.31 0.35
N LEU A 125 1.72 0.33 -0.86
CA LEU A 125 3.10 0.77 -1.06
C LEU A 125 3.23 1.66 -2.29
N ARG A 126 3.85 2.84 -2.10
CA ARG A 126 4.24 3.73 -3.21
C ARG A 126 5.73 4.02 -3.16
N ILE A 127 6.39 3.89 -4.29
CA ILE A 127 7.79 4.28 -4.48
C ILE A 127 7.88 5.27 -5.63
N VAL A 128 8.16 6.53 -5.31
CA VAL A 128 8.09 7.66 -6.23
C VAL A 128 9.45 8.33 -6.34
N HIS A 129 10.01 8.40 -7.55
CA HIS A 129 11.29 9.06 -7.84
C HIS A 129 12.43 8.70 -6.87
N SER A 130 12.48 7.45 -6.45
CA SER A 130 13.38 6.98 -5.40
C SER A 130 14.36 5.94 -5.92
N ASN A 131 15.42 5.67 -5.15
CA ASN A 131 16.42 4.70 -5.55
C ASN A 131 17.02 3.91 -4.39
N ASN A 132 17.55 2.71 -4.67
CA ASN A 132 18.20 1.87 -3.67
C ASN A 132 17.28 1.55 -2.48
N ILE A 133 16.15 0.91 -2.78
CA ILE A 133 15.17 0.44 -1.79
C ILE A 133 15.13 -1.09 -1.85
N LEU A 134 15.36 -1.71 -0.70
CA LEU A 134 15.32 -3.15 -0.53
C LEU A 134 14.23 -3.52 0.47
N ILE A 135 13.23 -4.25 0.01
CA ILE A 135 12.15 -4.78 0.83
C ILE A 135 12.27 -6.30 0.87
N TYR A 136 12.33 -6.86 2.06
CA TYR A 136 12.46 -8.30 2.31
C TYR A 136 11.22 -8.81 3.03
N GLY A 137 10.20 -9.15 2.25
CA GLY A 137 8.85 -9.44 2.73
C GLY A 137 7.97 -8.20 2.73
N ALA A 138 6.84 -8.28 2.03
CA ALA A 138 5.76 -7.30 2.10
C ALA A 138 4.42 -8.05 2.08
N GLY A 139 3.51 -7.68 2.98
CA GLY A 139 2.11 -8.11 2.95
C GLY A 139 1.22 -6.90 2.73
N LEU A 140 0.60 -6.78 1.56
CA LEU A 140 -0.23 -5.62 1.19
C LEU A 140 -1.67 -6.07 0.94
N TYR A 141 -2.56 -5.81 1.88
CA TYR A 141 -3.88 -6.43 1.91
C TYR A 141 -5.00 -5.42 1.65
N SER A 142 -5.97 -5.83 0.85
CA SER A 142 -7.25 -5.15 0.70
C SER A 142 -8.35 -6.17 0.97
N PHE A 143 -8.94 -6.12 2.16
CA PHE A 143 -9.87 -7.15 2.62
C PHE A 143 -11.34 -6.85 2.33
N SER A 144 -11.67 -5.63 1.93
CA SER A 144 -13.07 -5.23 1.87
C SER A 144 -13.36 -4.18 0.81
N ASP A 145 -14.61 -4.20 0.36
CA ASP A 145 -15.27 -3.13 -0.39
C ASP A 145 -16.42 -2.63 0.50
N ASN A 146 -16.26 -1.44 1.08
CA ASN A 146 -17.23 -0.81 1.97
C ASN A 146 -17.73 -1.79 3.06
N TYR A 147 -16.78 -2.29 3.86
CA TYR A 147 -16.94 -3.28 4.93
C TYR A 147 -17.35 -4.70 4.51
N SER A 148 -17.68 -4.94 3.24
CA SER A 148 -17.95 -6.29 2.74
C SER A 148 -16.66 -7.02 2.40
N THR A 149 -16.42 -8.17 3.04
CA THR A 149 -15.25 -9.02 2.76
C THR A 149 -15.46 -9.98 1.59
N THR A 150 -16.56 -9.85 0.85
CA THR A 150 -16.86 -10.77 -0.25
C THR A 150 -15.83 -10.66 -1.38
N CYS A 151 -15.28 -9.48 -1.62
CA CYS A 151 -14.33 -9.22 -2.70
C CYS A 151 -12.97 -9.92 -2.53
N SER A 152 -12.57 -10.24 -1.29
CA SER A 152 -11.29 -10.89 -0.95
C SER A 152 -11.44 -12.39 -0.66
N ASN A 153 -12.65 -12.95 -0.81
CA ASN A 153 -12.84 -14.37 -0.65
C ASN A 153 -12.03 -15.12 -1.72
N GLN A 154 -11.35 -16.18 -1.32
CA GLN A 154 -10.58 -17.02 -2.22
C GLN A 154 -11.43 -17.46 -3.43
N GLY A 155 -10.94 -17.17 -4.64
CA GLY A 155 -11.63 -17.49 -5.89
C GLY A 155 -12.62 -16.44 -6.39
N ASN A 156 -12.77 -15.28 -5.71
CA ASN A 156 -13.59 -14.16 -6.18
C ASN A 156 -12.85 -13.16 -7.07
N GLY A 157 -11.62 -13.48 -7.46
CA GLY A 157 -10.85 -12.76 -8.46
C GLY A 157 -10.15 -11.49 -7.99
N GLU A 158 -9.93 -11.39 -6.68
CA GLU A 158 -9.16 -10.31 -6.03
C GLU A 158 -9.67 -8.92 -6.42
N VAL A 159 -10.96 -8.68 -6.16
CA VAL A 159 -11.71 -7.52 -6.67
C VAL A 159 -12.01 -6.45 -5.63
N CYS A 160 -11.29 -6.42 -4.49
CA CYS A 160 -11.47 -5.36 -3.50
C CYS A 160 -10.84 -4.05 -3.95
N GLN A 161 -9.67 -4.13 -4.59
CA GLN A 161 -8.90 -2.99 -5.03
C GLN A 161 -8.15 -3.33 -6.32
N TYR A 162 -8.14 -2.41 -7.28
CA TYR A 162 -7.55 -2.68 -8.59
C TYR A 162 -6.03 -2.74 -8.52
N ARG A 163 -5.36 -1.80 -7.82
CA ARG A 163 -3.89 -1.71 -7.72
C ARG A 163 -3.44 -1.35 -6.31
N ASN A 164 -2.35 -1.94 -5.81
CA ASN A 164 -1.91 -1.79 -4.40
C ASN A 164 -0.42 -1.40 -4.21
N PHE A 165 0.47 -1.83 -5.12
CA PHE A 165 1.87 -1.39 -5.12
C PHE A 165 2.19 -0.58 -6.38
N GLU A 166 2.60 0.68 -6.21
CA GLU A 166 2.97 1.58 -7.31
C GLU A 166 4.46 1.94 -7.26
N VAL A 167 5.11 1.89 -8.43
CA VAL A 167 6.48 2.37 -8.65
C VAL A 167 6.48 3.41 -9.76
N ILE A 168 6.92 4.62 -9.45
CA ILE A 168 7.01 5.75 -10.41
C ILE A 168 8.46 6.16 -10.56
N SER A 169 9.01 6.01 -11.76
CA SER A 169 10.29 6.57 -12.21
C SER A 169 11.41 6.35 -11.18
N SER A 170 11.52 5.12 -10.70
CA SER A 170 12.41 4.69 -9.63
C SER A 170 13.30 3.54 -10.10
N ASN A 171 14.51 3.44 -9.56
CA ASN A 171 15.50 2.44 -9.95
C ASN A 171 16.15 1.77 -8.74
N ALA A 172 16.84 0.65 -8.96
CA ALA A 172 17.42 -0.17 -7.89
C ALA A 172 16.40 -0.49 -6.76
N ILE A 173 15.16 -0.79 -7.16
CA ILE A 173 14.10 -1.26 -6.26
C ILE A 173 14.12 -2.78 -6.29
N THR A 174 14.18 -3.42 -5.13
CA THR A 174 14.09 -4.87 -5.00
C THR A 174 13.10 -5.21 -3.91
N VAL A 175 12.10 -6.02 -4.25
CA VAL A 175 11.11 -6.54 -3.29
C VAL A 175 11.15 -8.06 -3.37
N TYR A 176 11.50 -8.70 -2.27
CA TYR A 176 11.37 -10.15 -2.10
C TYR A 176 10.07 -10.47 -1.40
N ASN A 177 9.44 -11.58 -1.78
CA ASN A 177 8.26 -12.12 -1.10
C ASN A 177 7.16 -11.06 -0.91
N LEU A 178 6.69 -10.50 -2.02
CA LEU A 178 5.52 -9.62 -2.02
C LEU A 178 4.26 -10.48 -2.03
N ASN A 179 3.41 -10.27 -1.03
CA ASN A 179 2.15 -10.99 -0.84
C ASN A 179 1.00 -9.98 -0.88
N THR A 180 -0.03 -10.23 -1.67
CA THR A 180 -1.25 -9.40 -1.69
C THR A 180 -2.50 -10.19 -1.38
N VAL A 181 -3.54 -9.50 -0.95
CA VAL A 181 -4.92 -10.03 -0.82
C VAL A 181 -5.89 -8.98 -1.37
N GLY A 182 -6.95 -9.42 -2.04
CA GLY A 182 -8.02 -8.62 -2.63
C GLY A 182 -7.58 -7.63 -3.70
N THR A 183 -6.36 -7.79 -4.23
CA THR A 183 -5.73 -6.87 -5.17
C THR A 183 -5.64 -7.49 -6.57
N HIS A 184 -6.27 -6.85 -7.56
CA HIS A 184 -6.35 -7.40 -8.92
C HIS A 184 -5.02 -7.30 -9.68
N GLU A 185 -4.35 -6.15 -9.58
CA GLU A 185 -3.06 -5.88 -10.21
C GLU A 185 -2.07 -5.59 -9.08
N MET A 186 -1.23 -6.57 -8.78
CA MET A 186 -0.35 -6.56 -7.62
C MET A 186 0.68 -5.43 -7.71
N ILE A 187 1.16 -5.10 -8.92
CA ILE A 187 2.19 -4.09 -9.16
C ILE A 187 1.87 -3.23 -10.38
N GLU A 188 1.93 -1.91 -10.21
CA GLU A 188 2.01 -0.92 -11.27
C GLU A 188 3.41 -0.28 -11.34
N VAL A 189 3.96 -0.18 -12.54
CA VAL A 189 5.22 0.54 -12.83
C VAL A 189 4.98 1.58 -13.92
N ASP A 190 5.20 2.86 -13.60
CA ASP A 190 5.06 3.98 -14.53
C ASP A 190 3.71 3.99 -15.28
N GLY A 191 2.62 3.68 -14.58
CA GLY A 191 1.27 3.63 -15.15
C GLY A 191 0.99 2.38 -15.99
N GLN A 192 1.81 1.34 -15.89
CA GLN A 192 1.58 0.03 -16.52
C GLN A 192 1.47 -1.05 -15.44
N ASN A 193 0.39 -1.82 -15.46
CA ASN A 193 0.28 -3.02 -14.63
C ASN A 193 1.26 -4.07 -15.14
N VAL A 194 2.06 -4.64 -14.24
CA VAL A 194 3.11 -5.61 -14.61
C VAL A 194 2.97 -6.96 -13.91
N ALA A 195 2.01 -7.10 -12.99
CA ALA A 195 1.78 -8.34 -12.26
C ALA A 195 0.31 -8.52 -11.91
N TYR A 196 -0.35 -9.38 -12.68
CA TYR A 196 -1.74 -9.77 -12.46
C TYR A 196 -1.82 -10.83 -11.34
N TYR A 197 -2.83 -10.72 -10.46
CA TYR A 197 -2.97 -11.65 -9.33
C TYR A 197 -3.07 -13.12 -9.77
N GLY A 198 -3.80 -13.38 -10.87
CA GLY A 198 -4.08 -14.73 -11.36
C GLY A 198 -2.85 -15.51 -11.81
N ASP A 199 -1.74 -14.82 -12.10
CA ASP A 199 -0.45 -15.44 -12.42
C ASP A 199 0.36 -15.83 -11.17
N ASN A 200 -0.09 -15.46 -9.97
CA ASN A 200 0.68 -15.50 -8.73
C ASN A 200 -0.07 -16.14 -7.53
N LEU A 201 -1.15 -16.88 -7.78
CA LEU A 201 -1.97 -17.52 -6.72
C LEU A 201 -1.12 -18.39 -5.75
N ASP A 202 -1.24 -18.14 -4.44
CA ASP A 202 -0.50 -18.86 -3.38
C ASP A 202 -1.36 -19.11 -2.13
N GLY A 203 -2.47 -19.82 -2.33
CA GLY A 203 -3.41 -20.14 -1.25
C GLY A 203 -4.31 -18.96 -0.93
N PHE A 204 -4.18 -18.39 0.27
CA PHE A 204 -4.99 -17.23 0.69
C PHE A 204 -4.48 -15.90 0.12
N VAL A 205 -3.17 -15.83 -0.17
CA VAL A 205 -2.53 -14.65 -0.74
C VAL A 205 -2.12 -14.94 -2.19
N ASP A 206 -1.78 -13.89 -2.92
CA ASP A 206 -1.02 -13.98 -4.17
C ASP A 206 0.42 -13.56 -3.91
N THR A 207 1.39 -14.32 -4.42
CA THR A 207 2.81 -14.18 -4.05
C THR A 207 3.71 -13.96 -5.26
N ILE A 208 4.43 -12.84 -5.26
CA ILE A 208 5.57 -12.58 -6.15
C ILE A 208 6.85 -12.81 -5.36
N ALA A 209 7.60 -13.85 -5.73
CA ALA A 209 8.84 -14.20 -5.06
C ALA A 209 9.91 -13.10 -5.15
N LEU A 210 10.00 -12.42 -6.30
CA LEU A 210 10.96 -11.37 -6.57
C LEU A 210 10.44 -10.37 -7.61
N PHE A 211 10.39 -9.10 -7.22
CA PHE A 211 10.25 -7.96 -8.13
C PHE A 211 11.53 -7.11 -8.11
N ARG A 212 12.01 -6.69 -9.29
CA ARG A 212 13.14 -5.76 -9.43
C ARG A 212 12.96 -4.79 -10.57
N THR A 213 13.33 -3.53 -10.35
CA THR A 213 13.50 -2.55 -11.42
C THR A 213 14.92 -2.60 -12.00
N SER A 214 15.17 -1.90 -13.11
CA SER A 214 16.51 -1.68 -13.62
C SER A 214 17.44 -1.03 -12.57
N SER A 215 18.73 -1.28 -12.74
CA SER A 215 19.82 -0.71 -11.92
C SER A 215 19.99 0.79 -12.17
#